data_AF-A0A919WCK9-F1
#
_entry.id   AF-A0A919WCK9-F1
#
_cell.length_a   1.000
_cell.length_b   1.000
_cell.length_c   1.000
_cell.angle_alpha   90.00
_cell.angle_beta   90.00
_cell.angle_gamma   90.00
#
_symmetry.space_group_name_H-M   'P 1'
#
loop_
_entity.id
_entity.type
_entity.pdbx_description
1 polymer ?
#
loop_
_entity_poly.entity_id
_entity_poly.type
_entity_poly.pdbx_seq_one_letter_code
_entity_poly.pdbx_strand_id
1 'polypeptide(L)'
;MAGIRALARTADGAATHTVTEVGALLEVPGALVWVDIPECTDEAIALLTDVLGCHPLTVRDCMQRNRVPRVRIYPYQQLLIRHGPERGPSGHVHYLELDQIIGEKYVVTVHGPINPALSLEVALRETEGVRRRLENGRFRPDSPYELAYAITSSLIHRLEVFIEEVTTDVWHLEQRVTVIAGAAADVGQASRPVVEKVSPICRNRVDR
;
A
#
# COMPACT_ATOMS: atom_id res chain seq x y z
N MET A 1 15.58 9.66 11.13
CA MET A 1 15.21 8.73 10.05
C MET A 1 14.97 7.37 10.68
N ALA A 2 14.02 6.56 10.21
CA ALA A 2 13.93 5.17 10.62
C ALA A 2 14.85 4.35 9.72
N GLY A 3 15.74 3.54 10.30
CA GLY A 3 16.60 2.63 9.54
C GLY A 3 15.86 1.37 9.10
N ILE A 4 16.54 0.56 8.29
CA ILE A 4 16.08 -0.78 7.91
C ILE A 4 15.86 -1.63 9.18
N ARG A 5 14.79 -2.43 9.21
CA ARG A 5 14.47 -3.34 10.31
C ARG A 5 14.39 -4.76 9.81
N ALA A 6 15.12 -5.69 10.43
CA ALA A 6 14.90 -7.11 10.24
C ALA A 6 14.08 -7.68 11.41
N LEU A 7 13.14 -8.57 11.13
CA LEU A 7 12.40 -9.36 12.12
C LEU A 7 12.50 -10.84 11.75
N ALA A 8 13.03 -11.66 12.67
CA ALA A 8 13.08 -13.11 12.51
C ALA A 8 11.96 -13.78 13.31
N ARG A 9 11.28 -14.76 12.72
CA ARG A 9 10.26 -15.56 13.42
C ARG A 9 10.84 -16.32 14.61
N THR A 10 10.15 -16.27 15.74
CA THR A 10 10.44 -17.08 16.94
C THR A 10 9.21 -17.92 17.33
N ALA A 11 9.32 -18.78 18.33
CA ALA A 11 8.17 -19.55 18.84
C ALA A 11 7.06 -18.61 19.36
N ASP A 12 7.43 -17.57 20.12
CA ASP A 12 6.48 -16.67 20.76
C ASP A 12 6.00 -15.52 19.85
N GLY A 13 6.68 -15.23 18.74
CA GLY A 13 6.30 -14.16 17.81
C GLY A 13 7.41 -13.86 16.80
N ALA A 14 8.06 -12.71 16.95
CA ALA A 14 9.25 -12.33 16.20
C ALA A 14 10.25 -11.56 17.06
N ALA A 15 11.54 -11.71 16.77
CA ALA A 15 12.65 -10.94 17.35
C ALA A 15 13.17 -9.92 16.34
N THR A 16 13.56 -8.74 16.80
CA THR A 16 14.16 -7.69 15.96
C THR A 16 15.67 -7.90 15.85
N HIS A 17 16.20 -7.78 14.63
CA HIS A 17 17.62 -7.91 14.30
C HIS A 17 18.11 -6.73 13.45
N THR A 18 19.43 -6.57 13.38
CA THR A 18 20.10 -5.63 12.47
C THR A 18 20.09 -6.14 11.04
N VAL A 19 20.25 -5.23 10.06
CA VAL A 19 20.30 -5.58 8.64
C VAL A 19 21.49 -6.49 8.30
N THR A 20 22.62 -6.36 9.01
CA THR A 20 23.82 -7.18 8.85
C THR A 20 23.64 -8.63 9.31
N GLU A 21 22.66 -8.93 10.18
CA GLU A 21 22.36 -10.31 10.61
C GLU A 21 21.54 -11.08 9.58
N VAL A 22 20.89 -10.42 8.61
CA VAL A 22 19.94 -11.05 7.68
C VAL A 22 20.54 -12.25 6.95
N GLY A 23 21.77 -12.17 6.46
CA GLY A 23 22.44 -13.31 5.81
C GLY A 23 22.58 -14.52 6.74
N ALA A 24 23.03 -14.31 7.98
CA ALA A 24 23.19 -15.39 8.96
C ALA A 24 21.84 -15.98 9.41
N LEU A 25 20.78 -15.17 9.49
CA LEU A 25 19.42 -15.63 9.79
C LEU A 25 18.85 -16.51 8.67
N LEU A 26 19.22 -16.24 7.41
CA LEU A 26 18.74 -17.02 6.26
C LEU A 26 19.41 -18.39 6.12
N GLU A 27 20.60 -18.60 6.70
CA GLU A 27 21.21 -19.94 6.78
C GLU A 27 20.45 -20.88 7.73
N VAL A 28 19.74 -20.34 8.73
CA VAL A 28 19.01 -21.15 9.71
C VAL A 28 17.90 -21.98 9.03
N PRO A 29 17.80 -23.31 9.28
CA PRO A 29 16.71 -24.13 8.76
C PRO A 29 15.35 -23.70 9.32
N GLY A 30 14.34 -23.58 8.44
CA GLY A 30 12.98 -23.17 8.84
C GLY A 30 12.82 -21.69 9.24
N ALA A 31 13.86 -20.88 9.03
CA ALA A 31 13.81 -19.43 9.27
C ALA A 31 12.76 -18.75 8.37
N LEU A 32 12.13 -17.73 8.94
CA LEU A 32 11.29 -16.77 8.22
C LEU A 32 11.74 -15.37 8.66
N VAL A 33 12.29 -14.60 7.73
CA VAL A 33 12.81 -13.24 7.96
C VAL A 33 11.95 -12.22 7.23
N TRP A 34 11.52 -11.18 7.92
CA TRP A 34 10.97 -9.98 7.30
C TRP A 34 12.02 -8.88 7.35
N VAL A 35 12.28 -8.19 6.23
CA VAL A 35 12.97 -6.91 6.24
C VAL A 35 11.99 -5.80 5.83
N ASP A 36 11.84 -4.77 6.65
CA ASP A 36 11.10 -3.55 6.32
C ASP A 36 12.11 -2.43 6.00
N ILE A 37 12.09 -1.94 4.76
CA ILE A 37 13.04 -0.96 4.20
C ILE A 37 12.30 0.37 3.98
N PRO A 38 12.45 1.36 4.89
CA PRO A 38 11.68 2.61 4.84
C PRO A 38 12.05 3.54 3.67
N GLU A 39 13.23 3.37 3.09
CA GLU A 39 13.75 4.10 1.92
C GLU A 39 14.86 3.26 1.26
N CYS A 40 14.97 3.28 -0.07
CA CYS A 40 15.97 2.50 -0.82
C CYS A 40 17.36 3.18 -0.80
N THR A 41 18.02 3.14 0.35
CA THR A 41 19.38 3.65 0.58
C THR A 41 20.47 2.74 -0.01
N ASP A 42 21.73 3.18 -0.03
CA ASP A 42 22.87 2.34 -0.43
C ASP A 42 22.99 1.05 0.41
N GLU A 43 22.66 1.11 1.70
CA GLU A 43 22.58 -0.05 2.61
C GLU A 43 21.47 -1.03 2.20
N ALA A 44 20.31 -0.50 1.77
CA ALA A 44 19.23 -1.31 1.22
C ALA A 44 19.63 -1.94 -0.12
N ILE A 45 20.31 -1.19 -0.99
CA ILE A 45 20.78 -1.67 -2.30
C ILE A 45 21.79 -2.81 -2.11
N ALA A 46 22.75 -2.66 -1.20
CA ALA A 46 23.72 -3.71 -0.84
C ALA A 46 23.03 -4.96 -0.26
N LEU A 47 22.05 -4.81 0.64
CA LEU A 47 21.25 -5.95 1.13
C LEU A 47 20.53 -6.66 -0.03
N LEU A 48 19.82 -5.91 -0.87
CA LEU A 48 19.06 -6.48 -1.99
C LEU A 48 19.97 -7.20 -2.99
N THR A 49 21.14 -6.65 -3.29
CA THR A 49 22.07 -7.21 -4.29
C THR A 49 22.96 -8.32 -3.71
N ASP A 50 23.79 -8.01 -2.72
CA ASP A 50 24.89 -8.86 -2.27
C ASP A 50 24.43 -9.95 -1.29
N VAL A 51 23.39 -9.70 -0.49
CA VAL A 51 22.88 -10.66 0.52
C VAL A 51 21.69 -11.45 0.00
N LEU A 52 20.75 -10.79 -0.68
CA LEU A 52 19.49 -11.41 -1.11
C LEU A 52 19.49 -11.84 -2.59
N GLY A 53 20.53 -11.51 -3.36
CA GLY A 53 20.68 -11.91 -4.76
C GLY A 53 19.56 -11.40 -5.69
N CYS A 54 18.92 -10.27 -5.35
CA CYS A 54 17.78 -9.75 -6.08
C CYS A 54 18.12 -9.44 -7.54
N HIS A 55 17.30 -9.95 -8.45
CA HIS A 55 17.45 -9.72 -9.88
C HIS A 55 17.59 -8.22 -10.20
N PRO A 56 18.52 -7.75 -11.06
CA PRO A 56 18.82 -6.31 -11.21
C PRO A 56 17.63 -5.44 -11.62
N LEU A 57 16.65 -6.00 -12.34
CA LEU A 57 15.41 -5.28 -12.67
C LEU A 57 14.52 -5.02 -11.44
N THR A 58 14.60 -5.86 -10.41
CA THR A 58 13.90 -5.70 -9.13
C THR A 58 14.54 -4.56 -8.34
N VAL A 59 15.86 -4.59 -8.15
CA VAL A 59 16.58 -3.54 -7.39
C VAL A 59 16.36 -2.17 -8.03
N ARG A 60 16.53 -2.05 -9.35
CA ARG A 60 16.22 -0.80 -10.07
C ARG A 60 14.75 -0.39 -9.95
N ASP A 61 13.81 -1.33 -9.97
CA ASP A 61 12.39 -0.99 -9.82
C ASP A 61 12.08 -0.44 -8.42
N CYS A 62 12.72 -0.94 -7.35
CA CYS A 62 12.59 -0.40 -6.00
C CYS A 62 13.31 0.96 -5.78
N MET A 63 14.36 1.25 -6.55
CA MET A 63 15.09 2.53 -6.51
C MET A 63 14.33 3.70 -7.16
N GLN A 64 13.28 3.45 -7.93
CA GLN A 64 12.54 4.45 -8.70
C GLN A 64 11.06 4.44 -8.35
N ARG A 65 10.37 5.57 -8.49
CA ARG A 65 8.91 5.62 -8.24
C ARG A 65 8.14 5.02 -9.42
N ASN A 66 7.45 3.92 -9.20
CA ASN A 66 6.58 3.29 -10.19
C ASN A 66 5.21 4.00 -10.26
N ARG A 67 4.61 4.02 -11.45
CA ARG A 67 3.30 4.70 -11.68
C ARG A 67 2.11 3.77 -11.78
N VAL A 68 2.37 2.46 -11.80
CA VAL A 68 1.37 1.40 -11.97
C VAL A 68 1.79 0.18 -11.15
N PRO A 69 0.84 -0.57 -10.55
CA PRO A 69 1.13 -1.86 -9.95
C PRO A 69 1.74 -2.84 -10.97
N ARG A 70 2.62 -3.73 -10.49
CA ARG A 70 3.35 -4.68 -11.34
C ARG A 70 3.69 -5.95 -10.57
N VAL A 71 3.53 -7.10 -11.24
CA VAL A 71 4.06 -8.39 -10.79
C VAL A 71 5.29 -8.73 -11.63
N ARG A 72 6.34 -9.27 -11.01
CA ARG A 72 7.43 -10.01 -11.67
C ARG A 72 7.64 -11.33 -10.94
N ILE A 73 7.89 -12.39 -11.70
CA ILE A 73 8.18 -13.73 -11.18
C ILE A 73 9.53 -14.16 -11.74
N TYR A 74 10.41 -14.62 -10.87
CA TYR A 74 11.71 -15.23 -11.16
C TYR A 74 11.77 -16.60 -10.45
N PRO A 75 12.70 -17.52 -10.80
CA PRO A 75 12.69 -18.89 -10.28
C PRO A 75 12.70 -19.02 -8.74
N TYR A 76 13.30 -18.06 -8.03
CA TYR A 76 13.47 -18.08 -6.57
C TYR A 76 12.91 -16.83 -5.86
N GLN A 77 12.34 -15.88 -6.62
CA GLN A 77 11.92 -14.56 -6.13
C GLN A 77 10.68 -14.04 -6.88
N GLN A 78 9.81 -13.33 -6.18
CA GLN A 78 8.71 -12.57 -6.78
C GLN A 78 8.79 -11.10 -6.34
N LEU A 79 8.46 -10.15 -7.24
CA LEU A 79 8.28 -8.74 -6.91
C LEU A 79 6.81 -8.36 -7.15
N LEU A 80 6.22 -7.70 -6.15
CA LEU A 80 4.83 -7.23 -6.14
C LEU A 80 4.76 -5.73 -5.84
N ILE A 81 4.86 -4.91 -6.87
CA ILE A 81 4.74 -3.44 -6.81
C ILE A 81 3.27 -3.06 -6.69
N ARG A 82 2.90 -2.30 -5.64
CA ARG A 82 1.52 -1.84 -5.36
C ARG A 82 1.49 -0.44 -4.78
N HIS A 83 0.30 0.15 -4.78
CA HIS A 83 0.07 1.51 -4.33
C HIS A 83 -1.07 1.61 -3.31
N GLY A 84 -0.82 2.29 -2.20
CA GLY A 84 -1.83 2.71 -1.23
C GLY A 84 -2.28 4.15 -1.49
N PRO A 85 -3.58 4.47 -1.35
CA PRO A 85 -4.08 5.84 -1.50
C PRO A 85 -3.93 6.61 -0.19
N GLU A 86 -3.50 7.86 -0.29
CA GLU A 86 -3.45 8.80 0.84
C GLU A 86 -4.06 10.14 0.47
N ARG A 87 -4.78 10.76 1.41
CA ARG A 87 -5.53 12.00 1.15
C ARG A 87 -4.60 13.21 1.13
N GLY A 88 -4.60 13.92 0.02
CA GLY A 88 -4.04 15.26 -0.11
C GLY A 88 -5.09 16.36 0.08
N PRO A 89 -4.67 17.64 0.13
CA PRO A 89 -5.58 18.78 0.17
C PRO A 89 -6.44 18.86 -1.10
N SER A 90 -7.61 19.51 -1.00
CA SER A 90 -8.48 19.84 -2.14
C SER A 90 -8.88 18.67 -3.06
N GLY A 91 -8.93 17.44 -2.52
CA GLY A 91 -9.29 16.23 -3.29
C GLY A 91 -8.13 15.61 -4.08
N HIS A 92 -6.89 16.07 -3.88
CA HIS A 92 -5.72 15.34 -4.37
C HIS A 92 -5.58 13.99 -3.65
N VAL A 93 -5.01 13.01 -4.35
CA VAL A 93 -4.67 11.70 -3.80
C VAL A 93 -3.19 11.45 -4.08
N HIS A 94 -2.44 11.09 -3.04
CA HIS A 94 -1.05 10.67 -3.16
C HIS A 94 -1.00 9.14 -3.21
N TYR A 95 -0.21 8.58 -4.13
CA TYR A 95 0.08 7.15 -4.18
C TYR A 95 1.33 6.86 -3.36
N LEU A 96 1.15 6.17 -2.23
CA LEU A 96 2.23 5.54 -1.44
C LEU A 96 2.62 4.23 -2.11
N GLU A 97 3.90 3.97 -2.31
CA GLU A 97 4.39 2.78 -3.00
C GLU A 97 4.90 1.75 -2.00
N LEU A 98 4.33 0.53 -2.05
CA LEU A 98 4.69 -0.58 -1.17
C LEU A 98 5.00 -1.81 -2.03
N ASP A 99 6.29 -1.99 -2.30
CA ASP A 99 6.83 -3.18 -2.93
C ASP A 99 6.91 -4.32 -1.91
N GLN A 100 6.73 -5.56 -2.37
CA GLN A 100 7.23 -6.73 -1.66
C GLN A 100 8.11 -7.58 -2.58
N ILE A 101 9.27 -7.98 -2.08
CA ILE A 101 10.10 -9.03 -2.66
C ILE A 101 9.90 -10.28 -1.80
N ILE A 102 9.42 -11.37 -2.39
CA ILE A 102 9.14 -12.63 -1.69
C ILE A 102 10.16 -13.66 -2.17
N GLY A 103 10.93 -14.22 -1.24
CA GLY A 103 11.84 -15.35 -1.45
C GLY A 103 11.45 -16.57 -0.61
N GLU A 104 12.22 -17.65 -0.71
CA GLU A 104 11.92 -18.94 -0.05
C GLU A 104 11.80 -18.84 1.48
N LYS A 105 12.65 -18.03 2.12
CA LYS A 105 12.72 -17.84 3.57
C LYS A 105 12.40 -16.40 4.02
N TYR A 106 12.00 -15.50 3.10
CA TYR A 106 11.85 -14.09 3.45
C TYR A 106 10.79 -13.31 2.69
N VAL A 107 10.36 -12.21 3.31
CA VAL A 107 9.73 -11.07 2.64
C VAL A 107 10.59 -9.84 2.89
N VAL A 108 10.80 -9.02 1.86
CA VAL A 108 11.26 -7.64 2.00
C VAL A 108 10.11 -6.73 1.62
N THR A 109 9.75 -5.75 2.46
CA THR A 109 8.94 -4.60 2.06
C THR A 109 9.85 -3.42 1.75
N VAL A 110 9.66 -2.79 0.59
CA VAL A 110 10.33 -1.52 0.27
C VAL A 110 9.27 -0.45 0.10
N HIS A 111 9.41 0.63 0.86
CA HIS A 111 8.60 1.82 0.73
C HIS A 111 9.28 2.71 -0.31
N GLY A 112 8.67 2.82 -1.50
CA GLY A 112 9.29 3.50 -2.65
C GLY A 112 9.43 5.02 -2.43
N PRO A 113 10.19 5.74 -3.28
CA PRO A 113 10.55 7.16 -3.06
C PRO A 113 9.37 8.06 -2.65
N ILE A 114 9.30 8.36 -1.35
CA ILE A 114 8.15 8.97 -0.70
C ILE A 114 7.97 10.41 -1.19
N ASN A 115 6.73 10.87 -1.31
CA ASN A 115 6.47 12.27 -1.63
C ASN A 115 6.84 13.16 -0.41
N PRO A 116 7.70 14.19 -0.54
CA PRO A 116 8.09 15.05 0.58
C PRO A 116 6.93 15.77 1.32
N ALA A 117 5.73 15.79 0.74
CA ALA A 117 4.51 16.27 1.39
C ALA A 117 3.90 15.29 2.42
N LEU A 118 4.42 14.07 2.55
CA LEU A 118 3.92 13.01 3.44
C LEU A 118 4.96 12.63 4.49
N SER A 119 4.49 12.21 5.67
CA SER A 119 5.37 11.66 6.71
C SER A 119 5.74 10.20 6.43
N LEU A 120 6.89 9.77 6.95
CA LEU A 120 7.30 8.36 6.87
C LEU A 120 6.34 7.43 7.61
N GLU A 121 5.75 7.88 8.72
CA GLU A 121 4.72 7.14 9.47
C GLU A 121 3.51 6.77 8.60
N VAL A 122 3.10 7.67 7.70
CA VAL A 122 1.98 7.47 6.77
C VAL A 122 2.30 6.42 5.71
N ALA A 123 3.55 6.29 5.27
CA ALA A 123 4.00 5.21 4.39
C ALA A 123 4.12 3.86 5.12
N LEU A 124 4.67 3.87 6.34
CA LEU A 124 4.88 2.66 7.15
C LEU A 124 3.58 2.12 7.79
N ARG A 125 2.44 2.80 7.68
CA ARG A 125 1.19 2.47 8.41
C ARG A 125 0.75 1.02 8.22
N GLU A 126 0.77 0.53 7.00
CA GLU A 126 0.31 -0.81 6.64
C GLU A 126 1.29 -1.91 7.12
N THR A 127 2.60 -1.66 7.10
CA THR A 127 3.59 -2.59 7.68
C THR A 127 3.57 -2.55 9.20
N GLU A 128 3.46 -1.37 9.80
CA GLU A 128 3.34 -1.16 11.25
C GLU A 128 2.12 -1.89 11.87
N GLY A 129 1.03 -2.03 11.11
CA GLY A 129 -0.13 -2.85 11.48
C GLY A 129 0.12 -4.36 11.46
N VAL A 130 1.08 -4.85 10.68
CA VAL A 130 1.52 -6.27 10.68
C VAL A 130 2.59 -6.50 11.75
N ARG A 131 3.58 -5.60 11.83
CA ARG A 131 4.71 -5.64 12.77
C ARG A 131 4.25 -5.80 14.22
N ARG A 132 3.34 -4.94 14.67
CA ARG A 132 2.74 -5.03 16.02
C ARG A 132 1.95 -6.32 16.28
N ARG A 133 1.48 -7.03 15.25
CA ARG A 133 0.84 -8.35 15.42
C ARG A 133 1.87 -9.48 15.55
N LEU A 134 2.99 -9.42 14.84
CA LEU A 134 4.10 -10.37 14.97
C LEU A 134 4.78 -10.26 16.34
N GLU A 135 5.18 -9.05 16.73
CA GLU A 135 5.93 -8.79 17.97
C GLU A 135 5.14 -9.15 19.23
N ASN A 136 3.81 -8.93 19.23
CA ASN A 136 2.92 -9.31 20.33
C ASN A 136 2.36 -10.74 20.19
N GLY A 137 2.90 -11.59 19.31
CA GLY A 137 2.47 -12.99 19.16
C GLY A 137 1.01 -13.19 18.75
N ARG A 138 0.37 -12.16 18.16
CA ARG A 138 -1.02 -12.19 17.65
C ARG A 138 -1.12 -12.64 16.19
N PHE A 139 0.01 -12.74 15.50
CA PHE A 139 0.17 -13.33 14.18
C PHE A 139 1.50 -14.09 14.17
N ARG A 140 1.49 -15.33 13.68
CA ARG A 140 2.68 -16.16 13.47
C ARG A 140 2.54 -16.80 12.09
N PRO A 141 3.17 -16.25 11.04
CA PRO A 141 3.16 -16.87 9.71
C PRO A 141 4.02 -18.13 9.71
N ASP A 142 3.55 -19.17 9.02
CA ASP A 142 4.34 -20.38 8.76
C ASP A 142 5.10 -20.33 7.43
N SER A 143 4.73 -19.40 6.54
CA SER A 143 5.41 -19.16 5.26
C SER A 143 5.60 -17.66 4.94
N PRO A 144 6.60 -17.29 4.12
CA PRO A 144 6.72 -15.93 3.58
C PRO A 144 5.46 -15.48 2.82
N TYR A 145 4.73 -16.42 2.21
CA TYR A 145 3.48 -16.13 1.51
C TYR A 145 2.35 -15.70 2.45
N GLU A 146 2.24 -16.26 3.65
CA GLU A 146 1.29 -15.78 4.67
C GLU A 146 1.65 -14.39 5.19
N LEU A 147 2.94 -14.10 5.37
CA LEU A 147 3.40 -12.76 5.75
C LEU A 147 3.10 -11.75 4.64
N ALA A 148 3.46 -12.06 3.40
CA ALA A 148 3.16 -11.23 2.24
C ALA A 148 1.65 -11.02 2.09
N TYR A 149 0.84 -12.07 2.25
CA TYR A 149 -0.62 -11.99 2.30
C TYR A 149 -1.11 -11.07 3.42
N ALA A 150 -0.61 -11.18 4.65
CA ALA A 150 -1.04 -10.36 5.77
C ALA A 150 -0.74 -8.86 5.58
N ILE A 151 0.38 -8.52 4.93
CA ILE A 151 0.72 -7.14 4.55
C ILE A 151 -0.16 -6.69 3.37
N THR A 152 -0.37 -7.56 2.37
CA THR A 152 -1.26 -7.31 1.22
C THR A 152 -2.69 -7.01 1.67
N SER A 153 -3.24 -7.79 2.58
CA SER A 153 -4.57 -7.61 3.13
C SER A 153 -4.68 -6.34 3.99
N SER A 154 -3.59 -5.94 4.67
CA SER A 154 -3.56 -4.66 5.39
C SER A 154 -3.64 -3.46 4.43
N LEU A 155 -3.02 -3.56 3.25
CA LEU A 155 -3.11 -2.55 2.19
C LEU A 155 -4.49 -2.55 1.51
N ILE A 156 -5.03 -3.72 1.18
CA ILE A 156 -6.38 -3.87 0.59
C ILE A 156 -7.44 -3.29 1.51
N HIS A 157 -7.37 -3.55 2.82
CA HIS A 157 -8.35 -3.00 3.76
C HIS A 157 -8.28 -1.47 3.87
N ARG A 158 -7.09 -0.85 3.70
CA ARG A 158 -7.00 0.63 3.60
C ARG A 158 -7.65 1.14 2.31
N LEU A 159 -7.49 0.43 1.19
CA LEU A 159 -8.14 0.75 -0.09
C LEU A 159 -9.67 0.68 0.01
N GLU A 160 -10.23 -0.33 0.68
CA GLU A 160 -11.67 -0.46 0.95
C GLU A 160 -12.21 0.77 1.69
N VAL A 161 -11.64 1.08 2.87
CA VAL A 161 -12.06 2.23 3.69
C VAL A 161 -11.89 3.56 2.93
N PHE A 162 -10.81 3.71 2.15
CA PHE A 162 -10.61 4.92 1.34
C PHE A 162 -11.69 5.09 0.26
N ILE A 163 -12.18 4.01 -0.35
CA ILE A 163 -13.28 4.06 -1.33
C ILE A 163 -14.60 4.48 -0.66
N GLU A 164 -14.88 4.01 0.56
CA GLU A 164 -16.04 4.42 1.35
C GLU A 164 -15.98 5.92 1.72
N GLU A 165 -14.82 6.41 2.17
CA GLU A 165 -14.58 7.83 2.43
C GLU A 165 -14.83 8.69 1.16
N VAL A 166 -14.27 8.31 0.01
CA VAL A 166 -14.40 9.07 -1.25
C VAL A 166 -15.84 9.03 -1.77
N THR A 167 -16.54 7.90 -1.63
CA THR A 167 -17.97 7.79 -2.01
C THR A 167 -18.83 8.74 -1.18
N THR A 168 -18.50 8.90 0.11
CA THR A 168 -19.17 9.84 1.02
C THR A 168 -18.90 11.30 0.63
N ASP A 169 -17.67 11.65 0.26
CA ASP A 169 -17.34 12.99 -0.26
C ASP A 169 -18.13 13.33 -1.54
N VAL A 170 -18.21 12.39 -2.49
CA VAL A 170 -18.95 12.57 -3.75
C VAL A 170 -20.43 12.86 -3.47
N TRP A 171 -21.06 12.10 -2.58
CA TRP A 171 -22.46 12.32 -2.20
C TRP A 171 -22.69 13.72 -1.59
N HIS A 172 -21.80 14.18 -0.71
CA HIS A 172 -21.87 15.54 -0.16
C HIS A 172 -21.63 16.64 -1.21
N LEU A 173 -20.79 16.38 -2.22
CA LEU A 173 -20.58 17.30 -3.34
C LEU A 173 -21.82 17.36 -4.25
N GLU A 174 -22.43 16.22 -4.58
CA GLU A 174 -23.68 16.13 -5.36
C GLU A 174 -24.83 16.89 -4.68
N GLN A 175 -24.98 16.74 -3.37
CA GLN A 175 -25.95 17.51 -2.58
C GLN A 175 -25.72 19.03 -2.71
N ARG A 176 -24.48 19.47 -2.50
CA ARG A 176 -24.11 20.90 -2.56
C ARG A 176 -24.37 21.48 -3.96
N VAL A 177 -23.98 20.77 -5.02
CA VAL A 177 -24.24 21.18 -6.40
C VAL A 177 -25.74 21.23 -6.68
N THR A 178 -26.52 20.25 -6.23
CA THR A 178 -27.98 20.20 -6.42
C THR A 178 -28.68 21.36 -5.71
N VAL A 179 -28.29 21.70 -4.48
CA VAL A 179 -28.84 22.86 -3.74
C VAL A 179 -28.48 24.18 -4.43
N ILE A 180 -27.24 24.34 -4.90
CA ILE A 180 -26.81 25.55 -5.63
C ILE A 180 -27.56 25.67 -6.97
N ALA A 181 -27.74 24.57 -7.70
CA ALA A 181 -28.50 24.54 -8.95
C ALA A 181 -29.98 24.86 -8.73
N GLY A 182 -30.59 24.34 -7.65
CA GLY A 182 -31.96 24.67 -7.25
C GLY A 182 -32.13 26.16 -6.92
N ALA A 183 -31.23 26.73 -6.11
CA ALA A 183 -31.26 28.16 -5.79
C ALA A 183 -31.02 29.05 -7.01
N ALA A 184 -30.14 28.66 -7.94
CA ALA A 184 -29.93 29.36 -9.20
C ALA A 184 -31.14 29.28 -10.13
N ALA A 185 -31.86 28.14 -10.13
CA ALA A 185 -33.12 28.00 -10.87
C ALA A 185 -34.22 28.90 -10.30
N ASP A 186 -34.39 28.94 -8.97
CA ASP A 186 -35.37 29.80 -8.29
C ASP A 186 -35.16 31.30 -8.63
N VAL A 187 -33.89 31.75 -8.62
CA VAL A 187 -33.52 33.12 -9.03
C VAL A 187 -33.78 33.37 -10.53
N GLY A 188 -33.60 32.35 -11.38
CA GLY A 188 -33.88 32.44 -12.81
C GLY A 188 -35.37 32.37 -13.18
N GLN A 189 -36.22 31.76 -12.34
CA GLN A 189 -37.60 31.44 -12.70
C GLN A 189 -38.55 32.66 -12.73
N ALA A 190 -38.04 33.84 -12.37
CA ALA A 190 -38.66 35.14 -12.65
C ALA A 190 -38.75 35.48 -14.16
N SER A 191 -38.19 34.69 -15.09
CA SER A 191 -38.29 34.96 -16.54
C SER A 191 -38.29 33.75 -17.48
N ARG A 192 -39.52 33.31 -17.83
CA ARG A 192 -39.93 32.64 -19.09
C ARG A 192 -39.59 31.13 -19.24
N PRO A 193 -40.25 30.40 -20.18
CA PRO A 193 -40.87 29.11 -19.82
C PRO A 193 -40.26 27.82 -20.39
N VAL A 194 -40.85 26.71 -19.91
CA VAL A 194 -40.67 25.28 -20.25
C VAL A 194 -40.41 24.95 -21.72
N VAL A 195 -39.44 24.05 -21.95
CA VAL A 195 -39.34 23.11 -23.08
C VAL A 195 -38.95 21.72 -22.53
N GLU A 196 -39.31 20.63 -23.23
CA GLU A 196 -39.30 19.24 -22.73
C GLU A 196 -38.10 18.36 -23.17
N LYS A 197 -37.73 17.39 -22.30
CA LYS A 197 -36.93 16.14 -22.58
C LYS A 197 -35.46 16.41 -22.99
N VAL A 198 -34.45 15.55 -22.81
CA VAL A 198 -34.20 14.09 -23.04
C VAL A 198 -32.92 13.74 -22.22
N SER A 199 -32.62 12.57 -21.63
CA SER A 199 -33.26 11.26 -21.35
C SER A 199 -32.42 10.51 -20.26
N PRO A 200 -32.83 9.35 -19.69
CA PRO A 200 -32.20 8.77 -18.49
C PRO A 200 -30.94 7.91 -18.71
N ILE A 201 -29.99 8.03 -17.79
CA ILE A 201 -28.93 7.05 -17.47
C ILE A 201 -29.04 6.72 -15.97
N CYS A 202 -28.44 5.62 -15.51
CA CYS A 202 -28.53 5.10 -14.12
C CYS A 202 -29.89 4.51 -13.71
N ARG A 203 -30.31 3.44 -14.40
CA ARG A 203 -31.00 2.31 -13.76
C ARG A 203 -30.26 1.01 -14.09
N ASN A 204 -29.47 0.52 -13.15
CA ASN A 204 -29.14 -0.90 -13.07
C ASN A 204 -29.37 -1.35 -11.63
N ARG A 205 -30.35 -2.23 -11.47
CA ARG A 205 -30.80 -2.78 -10.19
C ARG A 205 -30.34 -4.23 -10.16
N VAL A 206 -29.45 -4.56 -9.22
CA VAL A 206 -28.94 -5.93 -9.05
C VAL A 206 -29.88 -6.67 -8.10
N ASP A 207 -30.73 -7.53 -8.67
CA ASP A 207 -31.52 -8.54 -7.95
C ASP A 207 -31.14 -9.93 -8.49
N ARG A 208 -30.03 -10.50 -8.01
CA ARG A 208 -29.68 -11.94 -8.03
C ARG A 208 -28.66 -12.26 -6.94
#